data_AF-A0A8J8CQC9-F1
#
_entry.id   AF-A0A8J8CQC9-F1
#
_cell.length_a   1.000
_cell.length_b   1.000
_cell.length_c   1.000
_cell.angle_alpha   90.00
_cell.angle_beta   90.00
_cell.angle_gamma   90.00
#
_symmetry.space_group_name_H-M   'P 1'
#
loop_
_entity.id
_entity.type
_entity.pdbx_description
1 polymer ?
#
loop_
_entity_poly.entity_id
_entity_poly.type
_entity_poly.pdbx_seq_one_letter_code
_entity_poly.pdbx_strand_id
1 'polypeptide(L)'
;MEVTDLHVLAKMASGTPNEEDAFTIRDKDDNEISRIHNLRELVDALSNLSIEELYPSICRVSDGETECDIALWIHYVLGDATLSAKIFHLVEEYKDKPEKLKLEIFNLCFNRYLNFQELMDFTDEITMFENDEKPSDI
;
A
#
# COMPACT_ATOMS: atom_id res chain seq x y z
N MET A 1 22.33 1.87 -7.23
CA MET A 1 20.97 1.88 -6.65
C MET A 1 20.03 2.17 -7.81
N GLU A 2 19.26 1.19 -8.25
CA GLU A 2 18.47 1.29 -9.49
C GLU A 2 17.31 2.27 -9.33
N VAL A 3 17.13 3.11 -10.35
CA VAL A 3 16.16 4.21 -10.47
C VAL A 3 14.70 3.73 -10.42
N THR A 4 14.46 2.42 -10.36
CA THR A 4 13.14 1.76 -10.34
C THR A 4 12.47 1.78 -8.97
N ASP A 5 13.20 1.50 -7.89
CA ASP A 5 12.60 1.43 -6.54
C ASP A 5 12.19 2.81 -6.06
N LEU A 6 13.02 3.84 -6.29
CA LEU A 6 12.73 5.22 -5.87
C LEU A 6 11.50 5.80 -6.60
N HIS A 7 11.27 5.42 -7.86
CA HIS A 7 10.13 5.91 -8.64
C HIS A 7 8.80 5.28 -8.21
N VAL A 8 8.82 3.98 -7.88
CA VAL A 8 7.69 3.27 -7.27
C VAL A 8 7.35 3.89 -5.91
N LEU A 9 8.38 4.12 -5.08
CA LEU A 9 8.24 4.74 -3.75
C LEU A 9 7.77 6.20 -3.82
N ALA A 10 8.25 6.99 -4.79
CA ALA A 10 7.76 8.35 -5.02
C ALA A 10 6.30 8.37 -5.48
N LYS A 11 5.87 7.45 -6.35
CA LYS A 11 4.47 7.32 -6.78
C LYS A 11 3.55 6.89 -5.64
N MET A 12 4.03 6.06 -4.72
CA MET A 12 3.33 5.66 -3.48
C MET A 12 3.07 6.82 -2.51
N ALA A 13 3.85 7.91 -2.57
CA ALA A 13 3.80 8.99 -1.57
C ALA A 13 3.38 10.35 -2.11
N SER A 14 3.68 10.65 -3.37
CA SER A 14 3.38 11.93 -4.02
C SER A 14 2.06 11.92 -4.78
N GLY A 15 1.33 10.80 -4.78
CA GLY A 15 0.18 10.53 -5.63
C GLY A 15 -0.65 11.78 -5.88
N THR A 16 -0.58 12.31 -7.11
CA THR A 16 -1.71 13.04 -7.65
C THR A 16 -2.79 11.97 -7.76
N PRO A 17 -3.87 12.02 -6.96
CA PRO A 17 -4.81 10.92 -6.90
C PRO A 17 -5.44 10.77 -8.27
N ASN A 18 -5.04 9.73 -9.00
CA ASN A 18 -5.81 9.30 -10.15
C ASN A 18 -7.00 8.53 -9.57
N GLU A 19 -8.17 9.16 -9.59
CA GLU A 19 -9.42 8.59 -9.08
C GLU A 19 -9.73 7.22 -9.72
N GLU A 20 -9.25 6.98 -10.94
CA GLU A 20 -9.42 5.72 -11.65
C GLU A 20 -8.59 4.57 -11.07
N ASP A 21 -7.49 4.89 -10.36
CA ASP A 21 -6.57 3.90 -9.79
C ASP A 21 -6.81 3.68 -8.29
N ALA A 22 -7.78 4.35 -7.68
CA ALA A 22 -8.05 4.24 -6.25
C ALA A 22 -8.69 2.89 -5.90
N PHE A 23 -8.23 2.30 -4.80
CA PHE A 23 -8.87 1.10 -4.25
C PHE A 23 -10.08 1.50 -3.42
N THR A 24 -11.25 0.94 -3.75
CA THR A 24 -12.50 1.27 -3.08
C THR A 24 -12.89 0.15 -2.13
N ILE A 25 -13.06 0.47 -0.86
CA ILE A 25 -13.63 -0.44 0.14
C ILE A 25 -15.14 -0.22 0.16
N ARG A 26 -15.88 -1.31 -0.04
CA ARG A 26 -17.33 -1.29 -0.12
C ARG A 26 -17.97 -2.16 0.95
N ASP A 27 -19.14 -1.75 1.41
CA ASP A 27 -19.96 -2.57 2.29
C ASP A 27 -20.66 -3.70 1.53
N LYS A 28 -21.35 -4.56 2.26
CA LYS A 28 -22.14 -5.67 1.71
C LYS A 28 -23.29 -5.24 0.77
N ASP A 29 -23.70 -3.98 0.86
CA ASP A 29 -24.78 -3.37 0.08
C ASP A 29 -24.21 -2.58 -1.12
N ASP A 30 -22.91 -2.75 -1.40
CA ASP A 30 -22.13 -2.11 -2.46
C ASP A 30 -21.94 -0.58 -2.31
N ASN A 31 -22.22 -0.02 -1.12
CA ASN A 31 -21.93 1.38 -0.84
C ASN A 31 -20.44 1.59 -0.56
N GLU A 32 -19.89 2.69 -1.05
CA GLU A 32 -18.51 3.09 -0.77
C GLU A 32 -18.35 3.50 0.69
N ILE A 33 -17.48 2.79 1.42
CA ILE A 33 -17.09 3.11 2.80
C ILE A 33 -15.86 4.02 2.79
N SER A 34 -14.88 3.68 1.96
CA SER A 34 -13.60 4.37 1.91
C SER A 34 -12.96 4.23 0.54
N ARG A 35 -12.16 5.23 0.17
CA ARG A 35 -11.40 5.28 -1.07
C ARG A 35 -9.93 5.51 -0.73
N ILE A 36 -9.09 4.62 -1.24
CA ILE A 36 -7.70 4.44 -0.83
C ILE A 36 -6.80 4.70 -2.03
N HIS A 37 -5.94 5.71 -1.92
CA HIS A 37 -5.08 6.17 -3.02
C HIS A 37 -3.61 5.76 -2.83
N ASN A 38 -3.23 5.45 -1.59
CA ASN A 38 -1.84 5.19 -1.22
C ASN A 38 -1.75 4.23 -0.03
N LEU A 39 -0.53 3.80 0.27
CA LEU A 39 -0.26 2.85 1.35
C LEU A 39 -0.62 3.39 2.74
N ARG A 40 -0.50 4.71 2.97
CA ARG A 40 -0.86 5.34 4.24
C ARG A 40 -2.37 5.24 4.49
N GLU A 41 -3.17 5.62 3.52
CA GLU A 41 -4.63 5.51 3.59
C GLU A 41 -5.06 4.06 3.78
N LEU A 42 -4.36 3.11 3.14
CA LEU A 42 -4.63 1.69 3.33
C LEU A 42 -4.38 1.26 4.78
N VAL A 43 -3.24 1.67 5.37
CA VAL A 43 -2.91 1.40 6.78
C VAL A 43 -3.97 2.00 7.71
N ASP A 44 -4.39 3.24 7.45
CA ASP A 44 -5.43 3.92 8.22
C ASP A 44 -6.77 3.15 8.15
N ALA A 45 -7.15 2.68 6.96
CA ALA A 45 -8.38 1.90 6.78
C ALA A 45 -8.30 0.53 7.47
N LEU A 46 -7.18 -0.19 7.34
CA LEU A 46 -6.96 -1.47 8.00
C LEU A 46 -6.98 -1.36 9.53
N SER A 47 -6.56 -0.21 10.08
CA SER A 47 -6.61 0.06 11.52
C SER A 47 -8.03 0.34 12.02
N ASN A 48 -8.79 1.16 11.27
CA ASN A 48 -10.05 1.73 11.76
C ASN A 48 -11.30 0.89 11.41
N LEU A 49 -11.32 0.20 10.28
CA LEU A 49 -12.50 -0.53 9.80
C LEU A 49 -12.59 -1.91 10.42
N SER A 50 -13.80 -2.44 10.61
CA SER A 50 -13.99 -3.80 11.12
C SER A 50 -13.64 -4.85 10.06
N ILE A 51 -13.46 -6.10 10.46
CA ILE A 51 -13.20 -7.16 9.48
C ILE A 51 -14.40 -7.38 8.56
N GLU A 52 -15.63 -7.22 9.05
CA GLU A 52 -16.85 -7.36 8.26
C GLU A 52 -16.94 -6.32 7.13
N GLU A 53 -16.43 -5.12 7.37
CA GLU A 53 -16.37 -4.03 6.38
C GLU A 53 -15.24 -4.24 5.36
N LEU A 54 -14.11 -4.78 5.80
CA LEU A 54 -12.92 -4.97 4.97
C LEU A 54 -12.95 -6.24 4.14
N TYR A 55 -13.41 -7.35 4.72
CA TYR A 55 -13.27 -8.68 4.15
C TYR A 55 -13.81 -8.82 2.73
N PRO A 56 -15.00 -8.27 2.39
CA PRO A 56 -15.52 -8.32 1.02
C PRO A 56 -14.59 -7.68 -0.02
N SER A 57 -13.81 -6.67 0.40
CA SER A 57 -12.87 -5.96 -0.46
C SER A 57 -11.47 -6.57 -0.44
N ILE A 58 -11.08 -7.25 0.65
CA ILE A 58 -9.78 -7.96 0.74
C ILE A 58 -9.80 -9.26 -0.06
N CYS A 59 -10.90 -10.02 0.06
CA CYS A 59 -11.07 -11.34 -0.54
C CYS A 59 -12.47 -11.47 -1.13
N ARG A 60 -12.55 -11.69 -2.44
CA ARG A 60 -13.79 -12.13 -3.09
C ARG A 60 -13.63 -13.57 -3.56
N VAL A 61 -14.72 -14.33 -3.52
CA VAL A 61 -14.77 -15.64 -4.18
C VAL A 61 -15.49 -15.45 -5.51
N SER A 62 -14.76 -15.64 -6.60
CA SER A 62 -15.26 -15.54 -7.97
C SER A 62 -15.00 -16.87 -8.67
N ASP A 63 -16.03 -17.48 -9.26
CA ASP A 63 -15.94 -18.78 -9.96
C ASP A 63 -15.25 -19.92 -9.17
N GLY A 64 -15.31 -19.88 -7.84
CA GLY A 64 -14.70 -20.87 -6.95
C GLY A 64 -13.23 -20.59 -6.60
N GLU A 65 -12.65 -19.51 -7.12
CA GLU A 65 -11.30 -19.05 -6.81
C GLU A 65 -11.36 -17.84 -5.87
N THR A 66 -10.40 -17.77 -4.94
CA THR A 66 -10.24 -16.60 -4.06
C THR A 66 -9.42 -15.56 -4.79
N GLU A 67 -10.04 -14.43 -5.11
CA GLU A 67 -9.36 -13.27 -5.68
C GLU A 67 -9.06 -12.25 -4.57
N CYS A 68 -7.81 -11.78 -4.53
CA CYS A 68 -7.35 -10.81 -3.55
C CYS A 68 -7.13 -9.44 -4.21
N ASP A 69 -8.22 -8.67 -4.31
CA ASP A 69 -8.23 -7.40 -5.04
C ASP A 69 -7.22 -6.40 -4.47
N ILE A 70 -7.05 -6.36 -3.14
CA ILE A 70 -6.05 -5.53 -2.47
C ILE A 70 -4.61 -5.89 -2.88
N ALA A 71 -4.28 -7.18 -3.01
CA ALA A 71 -2.94 -7.61 -3.43
C ALA A 71 -2.68 -7.23 -4.89
N LEU A 72 -3.69 -7.33 -5.76
CA LEU A 72 -3.60 -6.90 -7.16
C LEU A 72 -3.42 -5.39 -7.27
N TRP A 73 -4.19 -4.62 -6.51
CA TRP A 73 -4.05 -3.17 -6.46
C TRP A 73 -2.64 -2.74 -6.00
N ILE A 74 -2.11 -3.34 -4.93
CA ILE A 74 -0.74 -3.09 -4.46
C ILE A 74 0.29 -3.42 -5.56
N HIS A 75 0.09 -4.48 -6.33
CA HIS A 75 0.99 -4.84 -7.42
C HIS A 75 0.96 -3.82 -8.56
N TYR A 76 -0.22 -3.54 -9.10
CA TYR A 76 -0.36 -2.79 -10.35
C TYR A 76 -0.35 -1.28 -10.16
N VAL A 77 -0.94 -0.79 -9.06
CA VAL A 77 -1.04 0.65 -8.78
C VAL A 77 0.15 1.13 -7.97
N LEU A 78 0.44 0.43 -6.85
CA LEU A 78 1.55 0.81 -5.99
C LEU A 78 2.91 0.24 -6.41
N GLY A 79 2.95 -0.67 -7.39
CA GLY A 79 4.19 -1.24 -7.92
C GLY A 79 4.95 -2.17 -6.96
N ASP A 80 4.33 -2.62 -5.85
CA ASP A 80 5.01 -3.44 -4.84
C ASP A 80 4.66 -4.93 -4.98
N ALA A 81 5.33 -5.58 -5.94
CA ALA A 81 5.14 -7.00 -6.20
C ALA A 81 5.49 -7.89 -4.99
N THR A 82 6.43 -7.46 -4.14
CA THR A 82 6.84 -8.23 -2.95
C THR A 82 5.77 -8.19 -1.87
N LEU A 83 5.23 -7.01 -1.57
CA LEU A 83 4.13 -6.87 -0.61
C LEU A 83 2.89 -7.60 -1.12
N SER A 84 2.57 -7.44 -2.41
CA SER A 84 1.45 -8.14 -3.07
C SER A 84 1.54 -9.66 -2.89
N ALA A 85 2.68 -10.28 -3.21
CA ALA A 85 2.86 -11.72 -3.07
C ALA A 85 2.71 -12.21 -1.62
N LYS A 86 3.21 -11.45 -0.64
CA LYS A 86 3.06 -11.77 0.78
C LYS A 86 1.59 -11.73 1.22
N ILE A 87 0.84 -10.73 0.78
CA ILE A 87 -0.59 -10.62 1.09
C ILE A 87 -1.37 -11.78 0.48
N PHE A 88 -1.07 -12.15 -0.77
CA PHE A 88 -1.71 -13.29 -1.42
C PHE A 88 -1.51 -14.59 -0.63
N HIS A 89 -0.29 -14.84 -0.15
CA HIS A 89 0.00 -16.00 0.69
C HIS A 89 -0.76 -16.00 2.01
N LEU A 90 -0.88 -14.84 2.68
CA LEU A 90 -1.67 -14.72 3.90
C LEU A 90 -3.15 -15.02 3.66
N VAL A 91 -3.70 -14.58 2.52
CA VAL A 91 -5.08 -14.88 2.15
C VAL A 91 -5.28 -16.39 2.01
N GLU A 92 -4.39 -17.09 1.33
CA GLU A 92 -4.46 -18.55 1.21
C GLU A 92 -4.38 -19.26 2.57
N GLU A 93 -3.49 -18.80 3.46
CA GLU A 93 -3.27 -19.40 4.78
C GLU A 93 -4.39 -19.11 5.78
N TYR A 94 -4.94 -17.89 5.76
CA TYR A 94 -5.84 -17.36 6.79
C TYR A 94 -7.23 -17.00 6.29
N LYS A 95 -7.66 -17.44 5.10
CA LYS A 95 -9.04 -17.24 4.60
C LYS A 95 -10.13 -17.68 5.59
N ASP A 96 -9.88 -18.74 6.37
CA ASP A 96 -10.84 -19.24 7.36
C ASP A 96 -10.73 -18.52 8.72
N LYS A 97 -9.84 -17.52 8.84
CA LYS A 97 -9.56 -16.75 10.04
C LYS A 97 -9.48 -15.24 9.72
N PRO A 98 -10.60 -14.60 9.35
CA PRO A 98 -10.63 -13.21 8.86
C PRO A 98 -9.95 -12.20 9.79
N GLU A 99 -10.16 -12.32 11.10
CA GLU A 99 -9.54 -11.44 12.10
C GLU A 99 -8.01 -11.55 12.11
N LYS A 100 -7.50 -12.78 12.01
CA LYS A 100 -6.07 -13.02 11.92
C LYS A 100 -5.54 -12.49 10.59
N LEU A 101 -6.23 -12.75 9.48
CA LEU A 101 -5.86 -12.25 8.16
C LEU A 101 -5.72 -10.73 8.15
N LYS A 102 -6.71 -10.02 8.69
CA LYS A 102 -6.69 -8.55 8.82
C LYS A 102 -5.46 -8.06 9.57
N LEU A 103 -5.17 -8.67 10.73
CA LEU A 103 -4.04 -8.29 11.57
C LEU A 103 -2.71 -8.49 10.85
N GLU A 104 -2.53 -9.62 10.16
CA GLU A 104 -1.29 -9.91 9.44
C GLU A 104 -1.10 -8.98 8.22
N ILE A 105 -2.17 -8.71 7.46
CA ILE A 105 -2.14 -7.74 6.36
C ILE A 105 -1.82 -6.33 6.89
N PHE A 106 -2.47 -5.91 7.99
CA PHE A 106 -2.17 -4.65 8.65
C PHE A 106 -0.70 -4.54 9.03
N ASN A 107 -0.15 -5.55 9.70
CA ASN A 107 1.26 -5.56 10.11
C ASN A 107 2.22 -5.48 8.92
N LEU A 108 1.92 -6.18 7.81
CA LEU A 108 2.73 -6.09 6.60
C LEU A 108 2.69 -4.68 5.99
N CYS A 109 1.49 -4.11 5.82
CA CYS A 109 1.32 -2.79 5.23
C CYS A 109 1.93 -1.70 6.12
N PHE A 110 1.73 -1.79 7.43
CA PHE A 110 2.26 -0.83 8.41
C PHE A 110 3.79 -0.86 8.45
N ASN A 111 4.41 -2.03 8.55
CA ASN A 111 5.88 -2.13 8.51
C ASN A 111 6.45 -1.63 7.18
N ARG A 112 5.77 -1.91 6.07
CA ARG A 112 6.19 -1.42 4.76
C ARG A 112 6.10 0.10 4.67
N TYR A 113 5.05 0.69 5.25
CA TYR A 113 4.87 2.13 5.36
C TYR A 113 5.95 2.78 6.24
N LEU A 114 6.27 2.21 7.41
CA LEU A 114 7.35 2.72 8.27
C LEU A 114 8.71 2.72 7.56
N ASN A 115 9.05 1.61 6.89
CA ASN A 115 10.29 1.53 6.11
C ASN A 115 10.33 2.60 5.00
N PHE A 116 9.17 2.92 4.40
CA PHE A 116 9.08 4.00 3.43
C PHE A 116 9.34 5.38 4.08
N GLN A 117 8.75 5.66 5.25
CA GLN A 117 8.99 6.91 5.96
C GLN A 117 10.47 7.09 6.32
N GLU A 118 11.13 6.03 6.83
CA GLU A 118 12.56 6.07 7.14
C GLU A 118 13.40 6.40 5.89
N LEU A 119 13.09 5.79 4.74
CA LEU A 119 13.80 6.06 3.48
C LEU A 119 13.64 7.51 3.01
N MET A 120 12.46 8.11 3.18
CA MET A 120 12.21 9.52 2.84
C MET A 120 13.06 10.46 3.69
N ASP A 121 13.11 10.21 5.01
CA ASP A 121 13.93 11.00 5.94
C ASP A 121 15.42 10.95 5.54
N PHE A 122 15.93 9.79 5.12
CA PHE A 122 17.31 9.65 4.61
C PHE A 122 17.54 10.40 3.29
N THR A 123 16.57 10.46 2.39
CA THR A 123 16.72 11.19 1.12
C THR A 123 16.70 12.71 1.30
N ASP A 124 15.92 13.20 2.26
CA ASP A 124 15.90 14.63 2.60
C ASP A 124 17.25 15.07 3.19
N GLU A 125 17.87 14.24 4.03
CA GLU A 125 19.23 14.51 4.54
C GLU A 125 20.28 14.59 3.42
N ILE A 126 20.21 13.73 2.39
CA ILE A 126 21.20 13.72 1.30
C ILE A 126 21.10 14.98 0.42
N THR A 127 19.88 15.48 0.15
CA THR A 127 19.70 16.70 -0.66
C THR A 127 20.28 17.97 -0.01
N MET A 128 20.49 17.97 1.32
CA MET A 128 21.10 19.12 2.01
C MET A 128 22.62 19.21 1.83
N PHE A 129 23.30 18.14 1.37
CA PHE A 129 24.76 18.13 1.18
C PHE A 129 25.21 18.42 -0.25
N GLU A 130 24.31 18.57 -1.22
CA GLU A 130 24.66 18.88 -2.63
C GLU A 130 24.65 20.39 -2.96
N ASN A 131 24.43 21.27 -1.97
CA ASN A 131 24.44 22.74 -2.15
C ASN A 131 25.70 23.42 -1.58
N ASP A 132 26.87 22.76 -1.63
CA ASP A 132 28.13 23.49 -1.42
C ASP A 132 28.52 24.21 -2.72
N GLU A 133 28.38 25.53 -2.66
CA GLU A 133 28.68 26.53 -3.69
C GLU A 133 29.97 26.20 -4.47
N LYS A 134 29.89 26.24 -5.80
CA LYS A 134 31.10 26.40 -6.61
C LYS A 134 31.78 27.70 -6.19
N PRO A 135 33.09 27.71 -5.89
CA PRO A 135 33.79 28.96 -5.62
C PRO A 135 33.65 29.85 -6.86
N SER A 136 33.11 31.06 -6.67
CA SER A 136 33.01 32.02 -7.77
C SER A 136 34.43 32.46 -8.14
N ASP A 137 34.84 32.18 -9.37
CA ASP A 137 36.06 32.77 -9.94
C ASP A 137 35.87 34.30 -10.05
N ILE A 138 36.42 35.04 -9.08
CA ILE A 138 36.70 36.49 -9.16
C ILE A 138 38.12 36.74 -8.64
#